data_AF-A0A6I0EXZ3-F1
#
_entry.id   AF-A0A6I0EXZ3-F1
#
_cell.length_a   1.000
_cell.length_b   1.000
_cell.length_c   1.000
_cell.angle_alpha   90.00
_cell.angle_beta   90.00
_cell.angle_gamma   90.00
#
_symmetry.space_group_name_H-M   'P 1'
#
loop_
_entity.id
_entity.type
_entity.pdbx_description
1 polymer ?
#
loop_
_entity_poly.entity_id
_entity_poly.type
_entity_poly.pdbx_seq_one_letter_code
_entity_poly.pdbx_strand_id
1 'polypeptide(L)'
;MLNSLNLVRRVPPLFETLLQFLAFIFVACLVSFFLIAVIQDSNIVFAHTAVELIAIFFALSGFMITWFLFDRASPKIHMIGFAFLAVAVFNLSHTLAGIDFFQHISGEYDLANRFRLVVRIVEAIVLLLFSLDITFRSDFIFLS
;
A
#
# COMPACT_ATOMS: atom_id res chain seq x y z
N MET A 1 -8.25 41.43 -14.45
CA MET A 1 -7.47 40.18 -14.61
C MET A 1 -7.32 39.49 -13.24
N LEU A 2 -8.46 39.19 -12.60
CA LEU A 2 -8.59 38.65 -11.24
C LEU A 2 -9.73 37.60 -11.22
N ASN A 3 -9.64 36.62 -12.12
CA ASN A 3 -10.53 35.44 -12.14
C ASN A 3 -9.77 34.16 -11.77
N SER A 4 -8.61 34.29 -11.12
CA SER A 4 -7.94 33.19 -10.45
C SER A 4 -8.40 33.13 -9.00
N LEU A 5 -8.56 31.90 -8.49
CA LEU A 5 -8.61 31.53 -7.06
C LEU A 5 -9.97 31.23 -6.39
N ASN A 6 -11.03 30.97 -7.15
CA ASN A 6 -12.17 30.18 -6.63
C ASN A 6 -12.23 28.81 -7.30
N LEU A 7 -11.12 28.07 -7.28
CA LEU A 7 -11.18 26.61 -7.34
C LEU A 7 -11.66 26.13 -5.96
N VAL A 8 -12.95 26.35 -5.69
CA VAL A 8 -13.67 25.69 -4.61
C VAL A 8 -13.50 24.20 -4.87
N ARG A 9 -12.60 23.57 -4.13
CA ARG A 9 -12.42 22.13 -4.10
C ARG A 9 -13.77 21.56 -3.65
N ARG A 10 -14.63 21.18 -4.60
CA ARG A 10 -15.87 20.48 -4.28
C ARG A 10 -15.43 19.14 -3.73
N VAL A 11 -15.45 19.02 -2.41
CA VAL A 11 -15.33 17.73 -1.74
C VAL A 11 -16.50 16.90 -2.30
N PRO A 12 -16.23 15.78 -2.99
CA PRO A 12 -17.31 14.94 -3.47
C PRO A 12 -18.20 14.56 -2.28
N PRO A 13 -19.53 14.53 -2.46
CA PRO A 13 -20.42 14.18 -1.37
C PRO A 13 -20.04 12.80 -0.82
N LEU A 14 -20.08 12.66 0.50
CA LEU A 14 -19.69 11.43 1.24
C LEU A 14 -20.24 10.15 0.58
N PHE A 15 -21.46 10.22 0.07
CA PHE A 15 -22.14 9.12 -0.63
C PHE A 15 -21.43 8.67 -1.91
N GLU A 16 -20.93 9.60 -2.74
CA GLU A 16 -20.21 9.27 -3.98
C GLU A 16 -18.87 8.60 -3.67
N THR A 17 -18.14 9.11 -2.67
CA THR A 17 -16.88 8.50 -2.21
C THR A 17 -17.12 7.11 -1.64
N LEU A 18 -18.19 6.92 -0.85
CA LEU A 18 -18.58 5.61 -0.32
C LEU A 18 -18.92 4.63 -1.45
N LEU A 19 -19.68 5.07 -2.46
CA LEU A 19 -20.05 4.23 -3.60
C LEU A 19 -18.83 3.81 -4.42
N GLN A 20 -17.89 4.73 -4.68
CA GLN A 20 -16.64 4.42 -5.36
C GLN A 20 -15.81 3.40 -4.58
N PHE A 21 -15.73 3.54 -3.26
CA PHE A 21 -15.03 2.60 -2.40
C PHE A 21 -15.69 1.20 -2.39
N LEU A 22 -17.02 1.14 -2.28
CA LEU A 22 -17.76 -0.12 -2.36
C LEU A 22 -17.63 -0.80 -3.73
N ALA A 23 -17.65 -0.03 -4.82
CA ALA A 23 -17.42 -0.55 -6.16
C ALA A 23 -16.00 -1.12 -6.30
N PHE A 24 -14.99 -0.42 -5.75
CA PHE A 24 -13.62 -0.91 -5.73
C PHE A 24 -13.48 -2.22 -4.94
N ILE A 25 -14.09 -2.32 -3.75
CA ILE A 25 -14.11 -3.57 -2.97
C ILE A 25 -14.77 -4.68 -3.76
N PHE A 26 -15.92 -4.42 -4.39
CA PHE A 26 -16.63 -5.42 -5.19
C PHE A 26 -15.76 -5.95 -6.34
N VAL A 27 -15.10 -5.06 -7.08
CA VAL A 27 -14.18 -5.44 -8.15
C VAL A 27 -12.99 -6.24 -7.60
N ALA A 28 -12.40 -5.82 -6.48
CA ALA A 28 -11.30 -6.55 -5.83
C ALA A 28 -11.71 -7.95 -5.38
N CYS A 29 -12.91 -8.11 -4.81
CA CYS A 29 -13.48 -9.40 -4.46
C CYS A 29 -13.70 -10.28 -5.70
N LEU A 30 -14.22 -9.71 -6.78
CA LEU A 30 -14.46 -10.42 -8.03
C LEU A 30 -13.15 -10.93 -8.64
N VAL A 31 -12.14 -10.07 -8.74
CA VAL A 31 -10.79 -10.44 -9.22
C VAL A 31 -10.19 -11.51 -8.33
N SER A 32 -10.31 -11.39 -7.01
CA SER A 32 -9.79 -12.40 -6.08
C SER A 32 -10.47 -13.76 -6.25
N PHE A 33 -11.79 -13.76 -6.45
CA PHE A 33 -12.56 -14.98 -6.72
C PHE A 33 -12.08 -15.67 -8.01
N PHE A 34 -11.92 -14.92 -9.09
CA PHE A 34 -11.41 -15.46 -10.36
C PHE A 34 -9.98 -15.97 -10.23
N LEU A 35 -9.11 -15.24 -9.52
CA LEU A 35 -7.74 -15.68 -9.27
C LEU A 35 -7.70 -17.00 -8.50
N ILE A 36 -8.49 -17.14 -7.44
CA ILE A 36 -8.58 -18.40 -6.67
C ILE A 36 -9.04 -19.56 -7.55
N ALA A 37 -10.07 -19.34 -8.37
CA ALA A 37 -10.60 -20.36 -9.26
C ALA A 37 -9.57 -20.80 -10.33
N VAL A 38 -8.78 -19.88 -10.87
CA VAL A 38 -7.72 -20.18 -11.85
C VAL A 38 -6.51 -20.85 -11.19
N ILE A 39 -6.18 -20.45 -9.96
CA ILE A 39 -5.00 -20.92 -9.22
C ILE A 39 -5.24 -22.28 -8.54
N GLN A 40 -6.50 -22.68 -8.33
CA GLN A 40 -6.86 -23.91 -7.59
C GLN A 40 -6.21 -25.19 -8.12
N ASP A 41 -5.98 -25.29 -9.43
CA ASP A 41 -5.34 -26.44 -10.07
C ASP A 41 -3.81 -26.35 -10.13
N SER A 42 -3.23 -25.24 -9.67
CA SER A 42 -1.78 -25.01 -9.62
C SER A 42 -1.22 -25.23 -8.22
N ASN A 43 0.11 -25.28 -8.09
CA ASN A 43 0.76 -25.31 -6.78
C ASN A 43 0.45 -23.98 -6.04
N ILE A 44 -0.52 -24.03 -5.13
CA ILE A 44 -1.05 -22.87 -4.39
C ILE A 44 0.04 -22.05 -3.70
N VAL A 45 1.09 -22.70 -3.21
CA VAL A 45 2.24 -22.04 -2.58
C VAL A 45 3.02 -21.21 -3.61
N PHE A 46 3.30 -21.79 -4.79
CA PHE A 46 3.99 -21.07 -5.86
C PHE A 46 3.18 -19.87 -6.35
N ALA A 47 1.87 -20.07 -6.58
CA ALA A 47 1.00 -19.00 -7.05
C ALA A 47 0.86 -17.88 -6.00
N HIS A 48 0.73 -18.23 -4.73
CA HIS A 48 0.71 -17.27 -3.63
C HIS A 48 2.00 -16.44 -3.59
N THR A 49 3.17 -17.09 -3.57
CA THR A 49 4.48 -16.42 -3.60
C THR A 49 4.64 -15.52 -4.82
N ALA A 50 4.21 -15.96 -6.01
CA ALA A 50 4.29 -15.16 -7.23
C ALA A 50 3.44 -13.88 -7.14
N VAL A 51 2.22 -13.97 -6.61
CA VAL A 51 1.35 -12.81 -6.38
C VAL A 51 1.98 -11.83 -5.38
N GLU A 52 2.58 -12.34 -4.31
CA GLU A 52 3.26 -11.50 -3.32
C GLU A 52 4.49 -10.78 -3.90
N LEU A 53 5.30 -11.47 -4.71
CA LEU A 53 6.45 -10.85 -5.40
C LEU A 53 6.01 -9.75 -6.37
N ILE A 54 4.90 -9.95 -7.09
CA ILE A 54 4.30 -8.92 -7.95
C ILE A 54 3.86 -7.71 -7.11
N ALA A 55 3.22 -7.94 -5.95
CA ALA A 55 2.81 -6.87 -5.05
C ALA A 55 4.01 -6.09 -4.49
N ILE A 56 5.08 -6.79 -4.08
CA ILE A 56 6.35 -6.18 -3.64
C ILE A 56 6.96 -5.34 -4.76
N PHE A 57 6.98 -5.85 -6.00
CA PHE A 57 7.50 -5.13 -7.15
C PHE A 57 6.74 -3.82 -7.42
N PHE A 58 5.40 -3.86 -7.38
CA PHE A 58 4.59 -2.64 -7.54
C PHE A 58 4.82 -1.63 -6.41
N ALA A 59 4.91 -2.11 -5.17
CA ALA A 59 5.20 -1.26 -4.02
C ALA A 59 6.59 -0.59 -4.15
N LEU A 60 7.64 -1.35 -4.48
CA LEU A 60 8.97 -0.79 -4.72
C LEU A 60 8.98 0.19 -5.90
N SER A 61 8.27 -0.12 -6.98
CA SER A 61 8.15 0.80 -8.13
C SER A 61 7.47 2.11 -7.74
N GLY A 62 6.39 2.04 -6.96
CA GLY A 62 5.72 3.22 -6.39
C GLY A 62 6.66 4.06 -5.53
N PHE A 63 7.41 3.41 -4.64
CA PHE A 63 8.44 4.08 -3.84
C PHE A 63 9.50 4.74 -4.72
N MET A 64 10.06 4.04 -5.72
CA MET A 64 11.08 4.60 -6.61
C MET A 64 10.57 5.81 -7.40
N ILE A 65 9.32 5.79 -7.87
CA ILE A 65 8.70 6.94 -8.54
C ILE A 65 8.60 8.13 -7.57
N THR A 66 8.12 7.90 -6.34
CA THR A 66 8.03 8.99 -5.34
C THR A 66 9.40 9.52 -4.91
N TRP A 67 10.41 8.65 -4.83
CA TRP A 67 11.78 9.00 -4.50
C TRP A 67 12.42 9.84 -5.61
N PHE A 68 12.23 9.45 -6.87
CA PHE A 68 12.72 10.23 -8.01
C PHE A 68 12.07 11.62 -8.10
N LEU A 69 10.82 11.74 -7.66
CA LEU A 69 10.07 12.99 -7.64
C LEU A 69 10.20 13.76 -6.32
N PHE A 70 11.06 13.34 -5.40
CA PHE A 70 11.08 13.87 -4.02
C PHE A 70 11.26 15.40 -3.96
N ASP A 71 12.14 15.99 -4.75
CA ASP A 71 12.33 17.45 -4.71
C ASP A 71 11.16 18.24 -5.33
N ARG A 72 10.29 17.58 -6.10
CA ARG A 72 9.19 18.20 -6.84
C ARG A 72 7.81 17.84 -6.30
N ALA A 73 7.74 16.85 -5.41
CA ALA A 73 6.51 16.32 -4.90
C ALA A 73 6.14 16.97 -3.56
N SER A 74 4.85 16.99 -3.26
CA SER A 74 4.39 17.50 -1.97
C SER A 74 4.77 16.52 -0.84
N PRO A 75 4.93 16.98 0.42
CA PRO A 75 5.20 16.11 1.56
C PRO A 75 4.24 14.91 1.70
N LYS A 76 2.98 15.06 1.24
CA LYS A 76 2.00 13.95 1.20
C LYS A 76 2.43 12.80 0.31
N ILE A 77 2.99 13.13 -0.86
CA ILE A 77 3.46 12.13 -1.83
C ILE A 77 4.69 11.41 -1.27
N HIS A 78 5.53 12.10 -0.50
CA HIS A 78 6.66 11.46 0.18
C HIS A 78 6.18 10.45 1.21
N MET A 79 5.17 10.81 2.01
CA MET A 79 4.55 9.89 2.97
C MET A 79 3.97 8.65 2.28
N ILE A 80 3.29 8.81 1.14
CA ILE A 80 2.81 7.68 0.32
C ILE A 80 3.99 6.83 -0.17
N GLY A 81 5.08 7.47 -0.60
CA GLY A 81 6.30 6.78 -1.00
C GLY A 81 6.86 5.88 0.10
N PHE A 82 7.06 6.43 1.29
CA PHE A 82 7.53 5.66 2.45
C PHE A 82 6.55 4.57 2.86
N ALA A 83 5.25 4.79 2.69
CA ALA A 83 4.25 3.75 2.91
C ALA A 83 4.42 2.57 1.95
N PHE A 84 4.64 2.85 0.65
CA PHE A 84 4.95 1.81 -0.33
C PHE A 84 6.22 1.04 0.03
N LEU A 85 7.26 1.72 0.52
CA LEU A 85 8.47 1.05 1.00
C LEU A 85 8.18 0.13 2.20
N ALA A 86 7.41 0.61 3.19
CA ALA A 86 7.03 -0.19 4.35
C ALA A 86 6.20 -1.42 3.94
N VAL A 87 5.23 -1.25 3.04
CA VAL A 87 4.43 -2.35 2.47
C VAL A 87 5.33 -3.37 1.77
N ALA A 88 6.29 -2.93 0.95
CA ALA A 88 7.23 -3.83 0.29
C ALA A 88 8.06 -4.63 1.29
N VAL A 89 8.61 -3.98 2.33
CA VAL A 89 9.45 -4.63 3.35
C VAL A 89 8.66 -5.66 4.15
N PHE A 90 7.44 -5.32 4.60
CA PHE A 90 6.63 -6.24 5.40
C PHE A 90 6.03 -7.36 4.55
N ASN A 91 5.65 -7.11 3.29
CA ASN A 91 5.24 -8.18 2.37
C ASN A 91 6.42 -9.12 2.08
N LEU A 92 7.63 -8.60 1.85
CA LEU A 92 8.81 -9.45 1.68
C LEU A 92 9.07 -10.31 2.92
N SER A 93 8.96 -9.72 4.11
CA SER A 93 9.10 -10.44 5.37
C SER A 93 8.04 -11.54 5.54
N HIS A 94 6.79 -11.26 5.11
CA HIS A 94 5.71 -12.24 5.08
C HIS A 94 6.00 -13.39 4.11
N THR A 95 6.40 -13.07 2.87
CA THR A 95 6.73 -14.07 1.85
C THR A 95 7.88 -14.97 2.32
N LEU A 96 8.95 -14.39 2.87
CA LEU A 96 10.08 -15.14 3.41
C LEU A 96 9.68 -16.02 4.60
N ALA A 97 8.77 -15.55 5.46
CA ALA A 97 8.21 -16.34 6.55
C ALA A 97 7.31 -17.50 6.06
N GLY A 98 6.62 -17.33 4.93
CA GLY A 98 5.72 -18.35 4.36
C GLY A 98 6.41 -19.43 3.53
N ILE A 99 7.58 -19.15 2.94
CA ILE A 99 8.38 -20.13 2.18
C ILE A 99 9.34 -20.93 3.07
N ASP A 100 9.05 -20.99 4.37
CA ASP A 100 9.89 -21.74 5.32
C ASP A 100 11.34 -21.23 5.32
N PHE A 101 11.63 -19.95 5.04
CA PHE A 101 13.01 -19.47 5.16
C PHE A 101 13.50 -19.47 6.63
N PHE A 102 12.58 -19.53 7.58
CA PHE A 102 12.82 -19.46 9.02
C PHE A 102 12.61 -20.80 9.77
N GLN A 103 12.76 -21.97 9.11
CA GLN A 103 12.42 -23.38 9.53
C GLN A 103 12.80 -23.88 10.95
N HIS A 104 13.22 -23.03 11.88
CA HIS A 104 13.70 -23.43 13.20
C HIS A 104 12.97 -22.78 14.37
N ILE A 105 11.91 -22.01 14.15
CA ILE A 105 11.13 -21.41 15.24
C ILE A 105 9.73 -22.02 15.23
N SER A 106 9.46 -22.87 16.22
CA SER A 106 8.31 -23.76 16.41
C SER A 106 6.93 -23.07 16.58
N GLY A 107 6.59 -22.12 15.69
CA GLY A 107 5.36 -21.33 15.68
C GLY A 107 5.07 -20.58 14.37
N GLU A 108 5.56 -21.07 13.22
CA GLU A 108 5.70 -20.35 11.94
C GLU A 108 4.40 -19.75 11.35
N TYR A 109 3.26 -20.41 11.56
CA TYR A 109 1.96 -19.89 11.13
C TYR A 109 1.59 -18.56 11.81
N ASP A 110 2.11 -18.29 13.01
CA ASP A 110 1.82 -17.05 13.74
C ASP A 110 2.63 -15.88 13.17
N LEU A 111 3.90 -16.10 12.80
CA LEU A 111 4.79 -15.03 12.33
C LEU A 111 4.36 -14.46 10.97
N ALA A 112 4.03 -15.33 10.01
CA ALA A 112 3.55 -14.89 8.70
C ALA A 112 2.25 -14.08 8.83
N ASN A 113 1.31 -14.53 9.66
CA ASN A 113 0.07 -13.82 9.92
C ASN A 113 0.28 -12.46 10.61
N ARG A 114 1.25 -12.38 11.53
CA ARG A 114 1.63 -11.11 12.19
C ARG A 114 2.19 -10.10 11.18
N PHE A 115 3.08 -10.52 10.29
CA PHE A 115 3.57 -9.62 9.24
C PHE A 115 2.45 -9.13 8.34
N ARG A 116 1.56 -10.02 7.91
CA ARG A 116 0.37 -9.65 7.13
C ARG A 116 -0.51 -8.63 7.85
N LEU A 117 -0.74 -8.78 9.15
CA LEU A 117 -1.51 -7.83 9.94
C LEU A 117 -0.80 -6.47 10.00
N VAL A 118 0.51 -6.45 10.22
CA VAL A 118 1.31 -5.22 10.28
C VAL A 118 1.24 -4.45 8.96
N VAL A 119 1.35 -5.13 7.80
CA VAL A 119 1.17 -4.50 6.48
C VAL A 119 -0.15 -3.73 6.41
N ARG A 120 -1.26 -4.38 6.80
CA ARG A 120 -2.60 -3.78 6.72
C ARG A 120 -2.78 -2.62 7.69
N ILE A 121 -2.18 -2.70 8.87
CA ILE A 121 -2.19 -1.59 9.83
C ILE A 121 -1.41 -0.40 9.27
N VAL A 122 -0.22 -0.62 8.70
CA VAL A 122 0.58 0.44 8.09
C VAL A 122 -0.17 1.11 6.93
N GLU A 123 -0.77 0.31 6.03
CA GLU A 123 -1.60 0.83 4.95
C GLU A 123 -2.78 1.67 5.48
N ALA A 124 -3.50 1.16 6.48
CA ALA A 124 -4.65 1.86 7.06
C ALA A 124 -4.26 3.18 7.73
N ILE A 125 -3.14 3.20 8.48
CA ILE A 125 -2.63 4.41 9.13
C ILE A 125 -2.25 5.45 8.09
N VAL A 126 -1.51 5.05 7.05
CA VAL A 126 -1.08 6.00 5.99
C VAL A 126 -2.30 6.56 5.26
N LEU A 127 -3.26 5.72 4.90
CA LEU A 127 -4.49 6.16 4.24
C LEU A 127 -5.30 7.11 5.13
N LEU A 128 -5.37 6.84 6.45
CA LEU A 128 -6.02 7.72 7.41
C LEU A 128 -5.30 9.08 7.50
N LEU A 129 -3.98 9.09 7.65
CA LEU A 129 -3.18 10.31 7.70
C LEU A 129 -3.34 11.13 6.40
N PHE A 130 -3.32 10.45 5.26
CA PHE A 130 -3.51 11.09 3.96
C PHE A 130 -4.93 11.68 3.82
N SER A 131 -5.96 10.95 4.26
CA SER A 131 -7.35 11.43 4.26
C SER A 131 -7.59 12.61 5.19
N LEU A 132 -6.86 12.68 6.31
CA LEU A 132 -6.96 13.76 7.29
C LEU A 132 -6.09 14.98 6.92
N ASP A 133 -5.42 14.95 5.77
CA ASP A 133 -4.51 16.02 5.34
C ASP A 133 -3.37 16.28 6.36
N ILE A 134 -3.00 15.25 7.12
CA ILE A 134 -1.92 15.36 8.12
C ILE A 134 -0.60 15.12 7.39
N THR A 135 0.30 16.11 7.45
CA THR A 135 1.66 16.01 6.91
C THR A 135 2.67 16.29 8.00
N PHE A 136 3.70 15.44 8.10
CA PHE A 136 4.86 15.71 8.94
C PHE A 136 5.83 16.57 8.12
N ARG A 137 5.72 17.89 8.24
CA ARG A 137 6.69 18.82 7.67
C ARG A 137 7.84 18.95 8.66
N SER A 138 8.95 18.25 8.42
CA SER A 138 10.23 18.64 9.02
C SER A 138 10.73 19.82 8.20
N ASP A 139 10.55 21.04 8.70
CA ASP A 139 11.24 22.22 8.17
C ASP A 139 12.74 22.07 8.43
N PHE A 140 13.43 21.24 7.62
CA PHE A 140 14.87 21.29 7.51
C PHE A 140 15.20 22.53 6.69
N ILE A 141 15.37 23.63 7.40
CA ILE A 141 16.00 24.84 6.89
C ILE A 141 17.44 24.45 6.54
N PHE A 142 17.69 24.10 5.28
CA PHE A 142 19.05 24.19 4.74
C PHE A 142 19.39 25.68 4.66
N LEU A 143 20.04 26.17 5.71
CA LEU A 143 20.85 27.39 5.62
C LEU A 143 22.04 27.04 4.73
N SER A 144 21.97 27.41 3.45
CA SER A 144 23.13 27.51 2.55
C SER A 144 23.33 28.97 2.17
#